data_AF-A0A9N9FKQ4-F1
#
_entry.id   AF-A0A9N9FKQ4-F1
#
_cell.length_a   1.000
_cell.length_b   1.000
_cell.length_c   1.000
_cell.angle_alpha   90.00
_cell.angle_beta   90.00
_cell.angle_gamma   90.00
#
_symmetry.space_group_name_H-M   'P 1'
#
loop_
_entity.id
_entity.type
_entity.pdbx_description
1 polymer ?
#
loop_
_entity_poly.entity_id
_entity_poly.type
_entity_poly.pdbx_seq_one_letter_code
_entity_poly.pdbx_strand_id
1 'polypeptide(L)'
;MSSLHALHASLVQQEYIITNRGSKSSGKNSAASSDNSNAPTIVVVNAGEQRGHATPPENTAPLSPAGNPHKSHSKEEPPKRDPLNRLKGTPKDVIPISKAPRRQRSSRFHVTEKVELEKLPNFNEVSPDKRQELFLRKLTQCSVIFDFNDASADLKGKEIKRSTLAELLDYITTNRGVITEPIYPEVVSMFAINLFRTIPPQVNPTGDAFDPDEDEPVLELAWPHLQIVYEFFLRFIESPDFNTNIAKKYIDPQFILQTTLHRIYGKFLNLRAFIRRSINNVFFQFIYETERHNGIAELLEILGSIINGFALPLKEEHKTFLTKVLIPLHKVKSLTLYHPQLAYCVVQFLEKDPSLTEEVICGLLRYWPKVNSPKEVMFLNEIEEILDVIEPQEFVKIQVPLFQQIARCVSSPHFQVAERALYYWNNEYIVNLIGDNVNVILPVMFPSLYQNSKAHWNRTIHGLVYNALKLFMEINPALFDECTAQYKQSRQLEKKKMREREDTWHRLERTAAHNAQGLPLPYAIGGPLISSRTDVSTIQTFNAFDNDENHSSGYEDSGEDERQEGDRQEDEHGELQAFDGRPDGFNLFRRKSIIPVDESVLSELSRHRSLEEVLNGPPDASGSPTKNP
;
A
#
# COMPACT_ATOMS: atom_id res chain seq x y z
N MET A 1 -3.31 18.60 -8.16
CA MET A 1 -3.73 17.20 -8.39
C MET A 1 -5.25 17.05 -8.43
N SER A 2 -6.04 17.74 -7.60
CA SER A 2 -7.52 17.68 -7.65
C SER A 2 -8.13 18.13 -9.00
N SER A 3 -7.48 19.06 -9.72
CA SER A 3 -7.93 19.49 -11.07
C SER A 3 -7.56 18.51 -12.19
N LEU A 4 -6.54 17.65 -11.99
CA LEU A 4 -6.21 16.55 -12.89
C LEU A 4 -7.24 15.42 -12.76
N HIS A 5 -7.72 15.16 -11.53
CA HIS A 5 -8.81 14.23 -11.26
C HIS A 5 -10.13 14.67 -11.92
N ALA A 6 -10.42 15.97 -11.98
CA ALA A 6 -11.63 16.49 -12.61
C ALA A 6 -11.62 16.40 -14.15
N LEU A 7 -10.46 16.66 -14.78
CA LEU A 7 -10.26 16.44 -16.22
C LEU A 7 -10.30 14.95 -16.59
N HIS A 8 -9.78 14.09 -15.71
CA HIS A 8 -9.79 12.65 -15.89
C HIS A 8 -11.21 12.04 -15.74
N ALA A 9 -11.97 12.45 -14.72
CA ALA A 9 -13.35 12.01 -14.51
C ALA A 9 -14.26 12.40 -15.69
N SER A 10 -14.05 13.59 -16.28
CA SER A 10 -14.83 14.03 -17.45
C SER A 10 -14.54 13.21 -18.72
N LEU A 11 -13.35 12.61 -18.84
CA LEU A 11 -12.95 11.77 -19.98
C LEU A 11 -13.46 10.33 -19.82
N VAL A 12 -13.44 9.78 -18.60
CA VAL A 12 -14.00 8.46 -18.28
C VAL A 12 -15.53 8.42 -18.50
N GLN A 13 -16.24 9.51 -18.13
CA GLN A 13 -17.68 9.64 -18.37
C GLN A 13 -18.01 9.67 -19.87
N GLN A 14 -17.10 10.19 -20.71
CA GLN A 14 -17.25 10.24 -22.16
C GLN A 14 -16.97 8.88 -22.83
N GLU A 15 -16.04 8.08 -22.31
CA GLU A 15 -15.77 6.73 -22.83
C GLU A 15 -16.92 5.75 -22.53
N TYR A 16 -17.58 5.84 -21.38
CA TYR A 16 -18.73 4.97 -21.03
C TYR A 16 -19.95 5.16 -21.95
N ILE A 17 -20.13 6.37 -22.50
CA ILE A 17 -21.23 6.68 -23.42
C ILE A 17 -20.93 6.19 -24.85
N ILE A 18 -19.64 6.06 -25.20
CA ILE A 18 -19.20 5.65 -26.55
C ILE A 18 -19.19 4.12 -26.68
N THR A 19 -18.77 3.38 -25.64
CA THR A 19 -18.77 1.91 -25.65
C THR A 19 -20.18 1.30 -25.68
N ASN A 20 -21.18 1.94 -25.08
CA ASN A 20 -22.56 1.42 -25.04
C ASN A 20 -23.40 1.69 -26.31
N ARG A 21 -22.84 2.36 -27.34
CA ARG A 21 -23.53 2.56 -28.63
C ARG A 21 -23.13 1.53 -29.71
N GLY A 22 -22.24 0.58 -29.41
CA GLY A 22 -21.62 -0.32 -30.39
C GLY A 22 -22.15 -1.74 -30.48
N SER A 23 -23.31 -2.09 -29.88
CA SER A 23 -23.76 -3.50 -29.82
C SER A 23 -25.17 -3.69 -30.39
N LYS A 24 -25.31 -3.66 -31.72
CA LYS A 24 -26.46 -4.28 -32.43
C LYS A 24 -26.06 -4.88 -33.79
N SER A 25 -26.25 -6.21 -33.90
CA SER A 25 -26.33 -7.06 -35.11
C SER A 25 -25.04 -7.18 -35.95
N SER A 26 -24.65 -8.31 -36.54
CA SER A 26 -25.36 -9.51 -37.00
C SER A 26 -24.33 -10.62 -37.28
N GLY A 27 -24.69 -11.89 -37.09
CA GLY A 27 -23.81 -13.03 -37.32
C GLY A 27 -23.75 -13.56 -38.75
N LYS A 28 -22.76 -14.43 -39.03
CA LYS A 28 -22.92 -15.70 -39.77
C LYS A 28 -21.62 -16.52 -39.85
N ASN A 29 -21.84 -17.83 -39.77
CA ASN A 29 -20.94 -18.99 -39.79
C ASN A 29 -19.92 -19.06 -40.94
N SER A 30 -18.77 -19.72 -40.71
CA SER A 30 -18.30 -20.87 -41.51
C SER A 30 -17.14 -21.61 -40.84
N ALA A 31 -17.15 -22.93 -40.97
CA ALA A 31 -16.20 -23.90 -40.43
C ALA A 31 -15.07 -24.25 -41.42
N ALA A 32 -13.95 -24.78 -40.90
CA ALA A 32 -13.27 -26.03 -41.30
C ALA A 32 -11.73 -25.99 -41.17
N SER A 33 -11.18 -27.02 -40.48
CA SER A 33 -9.98 -27.86 -40.79
C SER A 33 -8.66 -27.21 -41.25
N SER A 34 -7.44 -27.70 -40.99
CA SER A 34 -6.78 -28.75 -40.20
C SER A 34 -5.30 -28.69 -40.63
N ASP A 35 -4.38 -29.10 -39.76
CA ASP A 35 -3.00 -29.57 -40.04
C ASP A 35 -2.00 -28.70 -40.82
N ASN A 36 -0.86 -28.36 -40.21
CA ASN A 36 0.37 -29.15 -40.40
C ASN A 36 1.53 -28.69 -39.49
N SER A 37 2.23 -29.68 -38.97
CA SER A 37 3.49 -29.65 -38.21
C SER A 37 4.69 -29.25 -39.07
N ASN A 38 5.69 -28.58 -38.47
CA ASN A 38 7.11 -28.96 -38.57
C ASN A 38 8.02 -28.06 -37.71
N ALA A 39 8.64 -28.66 -36.70
CA ALA A 39 9.83 -28.18 -36.02
C ALA A 39 11.09 -28.75 -36.70
N PRO A 40 12.28 -28.18 -36.41
CA PRO A 40 13.42 -29.05 -36.14
C PRO A 40 14.25 -28.65 -34.90
N THR A 41 15.04 -29.62 -34.49
CA THR A 41 15.68 -29.82 -33.18
C THR A 41 17.18 -29.43 -33.20
N ILE A 42 17.64 -28.86 -32.08
CA ILE A 42 18.95 -28.88 -31.39
C ILE A 42 20.22 -29.32 -32.17
N VAL A 43 21.29 -28.50 -32.06
CA VAL A 43 22.69 -28.98 -31.95
C VAL A 43 23.44 -28.18 -30.87
N VAL A 44 24.03 -28.92 -29.92
CA VAL A 44 24.95 -28.48 -28.86
C VAL A 44 26.38 -28.56 -29.36
N VAL A 45 27.22 -27.55 -29.14
CA VAL A 45 28.68 -27.72 -29.10
C VAL A 45 29.26 -26.84 -27.98
N ASN A 46 29.98 -27.48 -27.07
CA ASN A 46 30.70 -26.93 -25.94
C ASN A 46 32.20 -26.96 -26.27
N ALA A 47 32.95 -25.90 -26.00
CA ALA A 47 34.42 -25.94 -25.89
C ALA A 47 34.89 -24.71 -25.09
N GLY A 48 35.52 -24.96 -23.94
CA GLY A 48 36.19 -23.95 -23.13
C GLY A 48 37.68 -23.87 -23.44
N GLU A 49 38.33 -22.80 -22.98
CA GLU A 49 39.74 -22.79 -22.63
C GLU A 49 40.05 -21.65 -21.65
N GLN A 50 40.79 -22.00 -20.60
CA GLN A 50 41.24 -21.18 -19.47
C GLN A 50 42.60 -20.51 -19.77
N ARG A 51 42.79 -19.28 -19.28
CA ARG A 51 44.04 -18.68 -18.74
C ARG A 51 43.61 -17.50 -17.84
N GLY A 52 44.08 -17.22 -16.63
CA GLY A 52 45.30 -17.56 -15.88
C GLY A 52 45.82 -16.27 -15.23
N HIS A 53 46.26 -16.35 -13.95
CA HIS A 53 46.91 -15.33 -13.09
C HIS A 53 46.03 -14.36 -12.27
N ALA A 54 46.44 -13.84 -11.11
CA ALA A 54 47.26 -14.22 -9.95
C ALA A 54 47.35 -12.92 -9.10
N THR A 55 47.07 -12.97 -7.79
CA THR A 55 47.47 -11.92 -6.80
C THR A 55 48.99 -12.02 -6.52
N PRO A 56 49.71 -11.10 -5.82
CA PRO A 56 49.36 -10.02 -4.85
C PRO A 56 50.30 -8.75 -5.02
N PRO A 57 50.78 -7.95 -4.01
CA PRO A 57 50.35 -7.60 -2.63
C PRO A 57 50.34 -6.07 -2.31
N GLU A 58 50.00 -5.74 -1.05
CA GLU A 58 50.20 -4.47 -0.33
C GLU A 58 51.61 -3.87 -0.47
N ASN A 59 51.74 -2.53 -0.40
CA ASN A 59 52.84 -1.96 0.38
C ASN A 59 52.64 -0.53 0.92
N THR A 60 53.34 -0.38 2.03
CA THR A 60 53.48 0.69 3.01
C THR A 60 54.17 1.97 2.52
N ALA A 61 53.93 3.07 3.25
CA ALA A 61 54.55 4.39 3.08
C ALA A 61 56.05 4.43 3.47
N PRO A 62 56.79 5.50 3.10
CA PRO A 62 57.55 6.20 4.14
C PRO A 62 57.69 7.74 4.00
N LEU A 63 57.65 8.38 5.18
CA LEU A 63 58.52 9.43 5.75
C LEU A 63 58.72 10.82 5.09
N SER A 64 58.43 11.84 5.91
CA SER A 64 58.77 13.27 5.81
C SER A 64 60.20 13.60 6.30
N PRO A 65 60.65 14.87 6.20
CA PRO A 65 60.99 15.64 7.41
C PRO A 65 60.52 17.13 7.35
N ALA A 66 59.84 17.65 8.40
CA ALA A 66 60.32 18.48 9.53
C ALA A 66 60.70 19.96 9.19
N GLY A 67 60.25 21.02 9.90
CA GLY A 67 59.43 21.07 11.13
C GLY A 67 58.92 22.47 11.60
N ASN A 68 57.95 22.40 12.54
CA ASN A 68 57.59 23.18 13.76
C ASN A 68 57.62 24.73 13.87
N PRO A 69 56.93 25.36 14.88
CA PRO A 69 56.12 24.84 16.04
C PRO A 69 54.68 25.49 16.16
N HIS A 70 53.69 25.05 16.97
CA HIS A 70 53.56 25.03 18.45
C HIS A 70 52.19 24.41 18.88
N LYS A 71 52.14 23.55 19.94
CA LYS A 71 51.13 23.59 21.04
C LYS A 71 51.29 22.46 22.11
N SER A 72 51.13 22.88 23.37
CA SER A 72 50.58 22.25 24.59
C SER A 72 51.01 20.86 25.10
N HIS A 73 51.39 20.81 26.38
CA HIS A 73 51.42 19.62 27.25
C HIS A 73 50.31 19.69 28.30
N SER A 74 49.71 18.53 28.64
CA SER A 74 49.13 18.27 29.97
C SER A 74 49.05 16.77 30.25
N LYS A 75 49.48 16.36 31.45
CA LYS A 75 49.10 15.11 32.12
C LYS A 75 49.06 15.36 33.63
N GLU A 76 48.26 14.52 34.30
CA GLU A 76 48.20 14.16 35.74
C GLU A 76 47.00 14.64 36.58
N GLU A 77 46.22 13.65 37.01
CA GLU A 77 45.28 13.57 38.15
C GLU A 77 46.03 13.25 39.48
N PRO A 78 45.41 13.05 40.67
CA PRO A 78 44.23 13.63 41.37
C PRO A 78 44.62 14.04 42.85
N PRO A 79 43.73 14.42 43.82
CA PRO A 79 42.87 13.48 44.59
C PRO A 79 41.52 14.05 45.15
N LYS A 80 40.65 13.16 45.66
CA LYS A 80 39.32 13.41 46.26
C LYS A 80 39.36 13.71 47.78
N ARG A 81 38.40 14.50 48.31
CA ARG A 81 37.73 14.36 49.63
C ARG A 81 36.31 15.01 49.65
N ASP A 82 35.33 14.26 50.18
CA ASP A 82 33.87 14.48 50.42
C ASP A 82 33.49 15.59 51.44
N PRO A 83 32.19 15.85 51.83
CA PRO A 83 30.86 15.61 51.23
C PRO A 83 29.87 16.84 51.34
N LEU A 84 28.61 16.64 50.91
CA LEU A 84 27.33 17.35 51.23
C LEU A 84 26.66 18.27 50.18
N ASN A 85 25.41 17.84 49.88
CA ASN A 85 24.20 18.59 49.49
C ASN A 85 23.92 18.91 48.00
N ARG A 86 23.08 18.00 47.46
CA ARG A 86 21.77 18.24 46.82
C ARG A 86 21.71 18.93 45.45
N LEU A 87 21.51 18.05 44.45
CA LEU A 87 20.87 18.20 43.14
C LEU A 87 20.16 19.54 42.86
N LYS A 88 20.71 20.27 41.88
CA LYS A 88 19.95 21.05 40.88
C LYS A 88 20.63 20.85 39.53
N GLY A 89 19.87 20.43 38.52
CA GLY A 89 20.27 20.51 37.11
C GLY A 89 20.45 19.17 36.40
N THR A 90 19.35 18.44 36.17
CA THR A 90 19.27 17.59 34.97
C THR A 90 18.77 18.45 33.81
N PRO A 91 19.43 18.45 32.63
CA PRO A 91 18.86 19.08 31.45
C PRO A 91 17.65 18.27 31.01
N LYS A 92 16.52 18.94 30.75
CA LYS A 92 15.39 18.33 30.05
C LYS A 92 15.89 17.90 28.66
N ASP A 93 15.73 16.62 28.34
CA ASP A 93 15.88 16.08 26.99
C ASP A 93 14.89 16.80 26.06
N VAL A 94 15.38 17.80 25.35
CA VAL A 94 14.67 18.38 24.21
C VAL A 94 15.15 17.61 22.99
N ILE A 95 14.25 16.80 22.42
CA ILE A 95 14.43 16.17 21.11
C ILE A 95 14.92 17.25 20.13
N PRO A 96 16.02 17.06 19.41
CA PRO A 96 16.49 18.06 18.46
C PRO A 96 15.39 18.25 17.41
N ILE A 97 14.77 19.43 17.40
CA ILE A 97 13.91 19.86 16.30
C ILE A 97 14.81 19.90 15.08
N SER A 98 14.77 18.85 14.27
CA SER A 98 15.37 18.84 12.95
C SER A 98 14.72 20.00 12.21
N LYS A 99 15.53 20.99 11.81
CA LYS A 99 15.06 22.05 10.93
C LYS A 99 14.51 21.35 9.70
N ALA A 100 13.21 21.50 9.45
CA ALA A 100 12.58 21.00 8.24
C ALA A 100 13.46 21.36 7.03
N PRO A 101 13.78 20.39 6.15
CA PRO A 101 14.64 20.67 5.01
C PRO A 101 14.06 21.84 4.23
N ARG A 102 14.90 22.83 3.92
CA ARG A 102 14.52 24.04 3.18
C ARG A 102 13.82 23.62 1.89
N ARG A 103 12.49 23.84 1.79
CA ARG A 103 11.64 23.57 0.61
C ARG A 103 12.42 23.84 -0.68
N GLN A 104 12.93 22.77 -1.32
CA GLN A 104 13.55 22.85 -2.64
C GLN A 104 12.44 22.82 -3.69
N ARG A 105 12.65 23.60 -4.76
CA ARG A 105 11.61 24.16 -5.63
C ARG A 105 11.28 23.22 -6.78
N SER A 106 10.03 23.27 -7.28
CA SER A 106 9.47 22.32 -8.25
C SER A 106 10.10 22.33 -9.65
N SER A 107 10.88 23.35 -10.02
CA SER A 107 11.51 23.42 -11.35
C SER A 107 12.94 23.96 -11.37
N ARG A 108 13.82 23.25 -12.10
CA ARG A 108 15.18 23.69 -12.45
C ARG A 108 15.19 24.29 -13.87
N PHE A 109 14.55 25.44 -14.06
CA PHE A 109 14.70 26.18 -15.31
C PHE A 109 16.02 26.98 -15.27
N HIS A 110 16.93 26.68 -16.19
CA HIS A 110 18.05 27.58 -16.49
C HIS A 110 17.57 28.50 -17.61
N VAL A 111 17.12 29.70 -17.26
CA VAL A 111 16.81 30.72 -18.27
C VAL A 111 18.12 31.09 -18.95
N THR A 112 18.31 30.66 -20.19
CA THR A 112 19.55 30.85 -20.92
C THR A 112 19.74 32.29 -21.40
N GLU A 113 18.66 32.99 -21.79
CA GLU A 113 18.68 34.41 -22.17
C GLU A 113 17.34 35.11 -21.90
N LYS A 114 17.37 36.39 -21.49
CA LYS A 114 16.17 37.23 -21.40
C LYS A 114 15.75 37.67 -22.79
N VAL A 115 14.76 36.98 -23.36
CA VAL A 115 14.17 37.34 -24.65
C VAL A 115 12.88 38.12 -24.42
N GLU A 116 12.84 39.39 -24.84
CA GLU A 116 11.59 40.15 -24.84
C GLU A 116 10.67 39.63 -25.95
N LEU A 117 9.49 39.14 -25.57
CA LEU A 117 8.50 38.65 -26.52
C LEU A 117 7.68 39.81 -27.11
N GLU A 118 7.61 39.87 -28.43
CA GLU A 118 6.69 40.76 -29.15
C GLU A 118 5.32 40.10 -29.34
N LYS A 119 4.23 40.86 -29.22
CA LYS A 119 2.88 40.32 -29.46
C LYS A 119 2.64 40.16 -30.97
N LEU A 120 2.65 38.92 -31.44
CA LEU A 120 2.33 38.58 -32.84
C LEU A 120 0.83 38.80 -33.14
N PRO A 121 0.45 39.11 -34.40
CA PRO A 121 -0.95 39.31 -34.81
C PRO A 121 -1.78 38.03 -34.62
N ASN A 122 -3.09 38.19 -34.56
CA ASN A 122 -4.02 37.05 -34.43
C ASN A 122 -4.20 36.34 -35.79
N PHE A 123 -4.54 35.05 -35.80
CA PHE A 123 -4.78 34.31 -37.05
C PHE A 123 -5.89 34.92 -37.93
N ASN A 124 -6.88 35.58 -37.32
CA ASN A 124 -7.99 36.23 -38.04
C ASN A 124 -7.58 37.51 -38.77
N GLU A 125 -6.50 38.15 -38.33
CA GLU A 125 -5.99 39.42 -38.89
C GLU A 125 -5.07 39.19 -40.09
N VAL A 126 -4.72 37.94 -40.37
CA VAL A 126 -3.75 37.54 -41.40
C VAL A 126 -4.42 36.72 -42.50
N SER A 127 -4.01 36.97 -43.74
CA SER A 127 -4.50 36.25 -44.92
C SER A 127 -4.21 34.75 -44.81
N PRO A 128 -5.09 33.86 -45.32
CA PRO A 128 -4.92 32.40 -45.20
C PRO A 128 -3.53 31.90 -45.61
N ASP A 129 -2.95 32.43 -46.69
CA ASP A 129 -1.65 32.02 -47.22
C ASP A 129 -0.48 32.26 -46.26
N LYS A 130 -0.61 33.22 -45.33
CA LYS A 130 0.43 33.57 -44.36
C LYS A 130 0.20 32.92 -42.99
N ARG A 131 -0.94 32.24 -42.78
CA ARG A 131 -1.29 31.65 -41.47
C ARG A 131 -0.36 30.51 -41.09
N GLN A 132 0.11 29.72 -42.05
CA GLN A 132 1.06 28.64 -41.78
C GLN A 132 2.42 29.19 -41.28
N GLU A 133 2.95 30.22 -41.94
CA GLU A 133 4.19 30.88 -41.49
C GLU A 133 4.01 31.51 -40.09
N LEU A 134 2.86 32.16 -39.85
CA LEU A 134 2.53 32.71 -38.54
C LEU A 134 2.45 31.62 -37.46
N PHE A 135 1.88 30.46 -37.77
CA PHE A 135 1.80 29.32 -36.86
C PHE A 135 3.20 28.84 -36.43
N LEU A 136 4.12 28.68 -37.38
CA LEU A 136 5.52 28.29 -37.10
C LEU A 136 6.25 29.34 -36.24
N ARG A 137 6.05 30.64 -36.53
CA ARG A 137 6.62 31.73 -35.71
C ARG A 137 6.09 31.70 -34.28
N LYS A 138 4.78 31.49 -34.10
CA LYS A 138 4.15 31.37 -32.77
C LYS A 138 4.70 30.15 -32.01
N LEU A 139 4.90 29.00 -32.66
CA LEU A 139 5.54 27.82 -32.02
C LEU A 139 6.97 28.11 -31.55
N THR A 140 7.76 28.76 -32.40
CA THR A 140 9.13 29.17 -32.05
C THR A 140 9.11 30.11 -30.83
N GLN A 141 8.18 31.07 -30.82
CA GLN A 141 8.00 32.00 -29.71
C GLN A 141 7.62 31.29 -28.41
N CYS A 142 6.74 30.29 -28.48
CA CYS A 142 6.32 29.49 -27.33
C CYS A 142 7.43 28.57 -26.78
N SER A 143 8.56 28.42 -27.49
CA SER A 143 9.74 27.69 -27.01
C SER A 143 10.57 28.49 -25.99
N VAL A 144 10.35 29.80 -25.86
CA VAL A 144 11.02 30.64 -24.84
C VAL A 144 10.53 30.29 -23.43
N ILE A 145 11.45 29.89 -22.55
CA ILE A 145 11.14 29.49 -21.16
C ILE A 145 11.18 30.71 -20.24
N PHE A 146 10.18 30.83 -19.36
CA PHE A 146 10.16 31.84 -18.30
C PHE A 146 10.38 31.20 -16.94
N ASP A 147 11.07 31.93 -16.06
CA ASP A 147 11.20 31.54 -14.66
C ASP A 147 9.93 31.93 -13.87
N PHE A 148 9.28 30.94 -13.28
CA PHE A 148 8.10 31.12 -12.42
C PHE A 148 8.45 31.15 -10.92
N ASN A 149 9.73 31.00 -10.55
CA ASN A 149 10.18 31.16 -9.17
C ASN A 149 9.99 32.60 -8.66
N ASP A 150 10.08 33.58 -9.54
CA ASP A 150 9.65 34.95 -9.29
C ASP A 150 8.36 35.21 -10.07
N ALA A 151 7.23 35.21 -9.36
CA ALA A 151 5.92 35.46 -9.95
C ALA A 151 5.79 36.88 -10.52
N SER A 152 6.57 37.83 -10.03
CA SER A 152 6.49 39.25 -10.42
C SER A 152 7.39 39.62 -11.60
N ALA A 153 8.40 38.79 -11.91
CA ALA A 153 9.27 38.98 -13.06
C ALA A 153 8.58 38.61 -14.38
N ASP A 154 8.92 39.34 -15.45
CA ASP A 154 8.55 39.05 -16.85
C ASP A 154 7.05 38.85 -17.10
N LEU A 155 6.18 39.49 -16.32
CA LEU A 155 4.71 39.38 -16.42
C LEU A 155 4.19 39.57 -17.85
N LYS A 156 4.71 40.58 -18.55
CA LYS A 156 4.34 40.86 -19.94
C LYS A 156 4.69 39.69 -20.87
N GLY A 157 5.91 39.16 -20.78
CA GLY A 157 6.35 38.02 -21.58
C GLY A 157 5.58 36.74 -21.25
N LYS A 158 5.34 36.47 -19.96
CA LYS A 158 4.53 35.35 -19.48
C LYS A 158 3.11 35.40 -20.04
N GLU A 159 2.47 36.57 -20.03
CA GLU A 159 1.10 36.72 -20.56
C GLU A 159 1.06 36.60 -22.09
N ILE A 160 2.04 37.16 -22.81
CA ILE A 160 2.15 37.00 -24.26
C ILE A 160 2.26 35.52 -24.63
N LYS A 161 3.14 34.76 -23.96
CA LYS A 161 3.28 33.32 -24.21
C LYS A 161 2.00 32.56 -23.85
N ARG A 162 1.35 32.86 -22.73
CA ARG A 162 0.08 32.23 -22.32
C ARG A 162 -1.01 32.44 -23.36
N SER A 163 -1.22 33.68 -23.80
CA SER A 163 -2.21 34.03 -24.82
C SER A 163 -1.89 33.38 -26.17
N THR A 164 -0.62 33.32 -26.55
CA THR A 164 -0.18 32.72 -27.82
C THR A 164 -0.39 31.20 -27.82
N LEU A 165 -0.06 30.52 -26.72
CA LEU A 165 -0.35 29.09 -26.54
C LEU A 165 -1.85 28.80 -26.60
N ALA A 166 -2.67 29.61 -25.94
CA ALA A 166 -4.13 29.46 -25.96
C ALA A 166 -4.71 29.66 -27.37
N GLU A 167 -4.19 30.64 -28.12
CA GLU A 167 -4.59 30.87 -29.51
C GLU A 167 -4.16 29.70 -30.41
N LEU A 168 -2.96 29.16 -30.25
CA LEU A 168 -2.51 27.97 -30.99
C LEU A 168 -3.40 26.75 -30.72
N LEU A 169 -3.80 26.54 -29.47
CA LEU A 169 -4.71 25.49 -29.05
C LEU A 169 -6.11 25.64 -29.66
N ASP A 170 -6.69 26.84 -29.61
CA ASP A 170 -7.98 27.10 -30.24
C ASP A 170 -7.89 26.92 -31.76
N TYR A 171 -6.83 27.43 -32.37
CA TYR A 171 -6.65 27.37 -33.82
C TYR A 171 -6.58 25.93 -34.35
N ILE A 172 -5.80 25.04 -33.71
CA ILE A 172 -5.69 23.64 -34.11
C ILE A 172 -6.96 22.82 -33.82
N THR A 173 -7.75 23.23 -32.82
CA THR A 173 -8.98 22.55 -32.45
C THR A 173 -10.14 22.92 -33.39
N THR A 174 -10.20 24.19 -33.79
CA THR A 174 -11.34 24.74 -34.55
C THR A 174 -11.17 24.63 -36.07
N ASN A 175 -9.93 24.56 -36.58
CA ASN A 175 -9.65 24.56 -38.02
C ASN A 175 -9.12 23.20 -38.50
N ARG A 176 -9.50 22.80 -39.73
CA ARG A 176 -9.00 21.58 -40.39
C ARG A 176 -7.90 21.90 -41.39
N GLY A 177 -7.06 20.90 -41.67
CA GLY A 177 -5.94 21.01 -42.61
C GLY A 177 -4.79 21.90 -42.10
N VAL A 178 -4.81 22.28 -40.82
CA VAL A 178 -3.74 23.09 -40.21
C VAL A 178 -2.45 22.29 -40.10
N ILE A 179 -2.55 20.99 -39.78
CA ILE A 179 -1.40 20.12 -39.53
C ILE A 179 -0.75 19.70 -40.84
N THR A 180 0.30 20.41 -41.22
CA THR A 180 1.12 20.16 -42.42
C THR A 180 2.46 19.54 -42.04
N GLU A 181 3.17 18.92 -43.00
CA GLU A 181 4.47 18.27 -42.75
C GLU A 181 5.52 19.14 -42.02
N PRO A 182 5.73 20.43 -42.33
CA PRO A 182 6.73 21.24 -41.61
C PRO A 182 6.37 21.59 -40.16
N ILE A 183 5.12 21.38 -39.74
CA ILE A 183 4.67 21.70 -38.38
C ILE A 183 5.11 20.63 -37.37
N TYR A 184 5.23 19.37 -37.80
CA TYR A 184 5.60 18.26 -36.91
C TYR A 184 6.89 18.49 -36.12
N PRO A 185 8.05 18.82 -36.75
CA PRO A 185 9.29 19.03 -36.00
C PRO A 185 9.18 20.21 -35.02
N GLU A 186 8.51 21.30 -35.40
CA GLU A 186 8.37 22.49 -34.55
C GLU A 186 7.49 22.24 -33.33
N VAL A 187 6.39 21.49 -33.48
CA VAL A 187 5.52 21.11 -32.35
C VAL A 187 6.26 20.19 -31.38
N VAL A 188 6.97 19.19 -31.91
CA VAL A 188 7.76 18.23 -31.11
C VAL A 188 8.87 18.98 -30.37
N SER A 189 9.60 19.87 -31.04
CA SER A 189 10.65 20.70 -30.44
C SER A 189 10.10 21.61 -29.33
N MET A 190 9.02 22.35 -29.60
CA MET A 190 8.38 23.23 -28.63
C MET A 190 7.91 22.46 -27.39
N PHE A 191 7.32 21.27 -27.58
CA PHE A 191 6.92 20.41 -26.48
C PHE A 191 8.11 19.92 -25.66
N ALA A 192 9.17 19.41 -26.30
CA ALA A 192 10.38 18.92 -25.63
C ALA A 192 11.05 20.03 -24.80
N ILE A 193 11.22 21.23 -25.36
CA ILE A 193 11.86 22.36 -24.67
C ILE A 193 11.08 22.76 -23.42
N ASN A 194 9.75 22.76 -23.48
CA ASN A 194 8.92 23.15 -22.33
C ASN A 194 8.86 22.06 -21.24
N LEU A 195 8.88 20.78 -21.61
CA LEU A 195 8.56 19.69 -20.68
C LEU A 195 9.78 18.88 -20.23
N PHE A 196 10.74 18.58 -21.12
CA PHE A 196 11.87 17.71 -20.79
C PHE A 196 12.87 18.43 -19.90
N ARG A 197 12.73 18.19 -18.60
CA ARG A 197 13.59 18.72 -17.57
C ARG A 197 13.79 17.68 -16.47
N THR A 198 14.93 17.74 -15.79
CA THR A 198 15.14 16.94 -14.59
C THR A 198 14.18 17.39 -13.51
N ILE A 199 13.39 16.46 -12.97
CA ILE A 199 12.55 16.70 -11.80
C ILE A 199 13.50 17.08 -10.63
N PRO A 200 13.20 18.14 -9.86
CA PRO A 200 14.01 18.48 -8.69
C PRO A 200 14.08 17.32 -7.70
N PRO A 201 15.16 17.24 -6.89
CA PRO A 201 15.28 16.22 -5.86
C PRO A 201 14.08 16.29 -4.91
N GLN A 202 13.58 15.11 -4.53
CA GLN A 202 12.42 15.01 -3.66
C GLN A 202 12.76 15.56 -2.26
N VAL A 203 11.87 16.40 -1.73
CA VAL A 203 12.06 17.12 -0.46
C VAL A 203 11.59 16.34 0.76
N ASN A 204 10.83 15.25 0.57
CA ASN A 204 10.22 14.53 1.68
C ASN A 204 11.29 13.70 2.40
N PRO A 205 11.23 13.62 3.75
CA PRO A 205 12.20 12.90 4.55
C PRO A 205 12.37 11.46 4.05
N THR A 206 13.61 11.02 3.94
CA THR A 206 13.96 9.66 3.52
C THR A 206 13.91 8.70 4.71
N GLY A 207 13.32 7.51 4.53
CA GLY A 207 13.36 6.42 5.51
C GLY A 207 12.01 6.13 6.16
N ASP A 208 12.01 5.61 7.38
CA ASP A 208 10.80 5.13 8.08
C ASP A 208 9.84 6.25 8.55
N ALA A 209 10.22 7.52 8.37
CA ALA A 209 9.33 8.68 8.59
C ALA A 209 8.63 9.14 7.30
N PHE A 210 8.82 8.42 6.18
CA PHE A 210 8.13 8.68 4.92
C PHE A 210 6.76 8.02 4.95
N ASP A 211 5.72 8.84 5.15
CA ASP A 211 4.34 8.46 4.89
C ASP A 211 3.86 9.19 3.65
N PRO A 212 3.71 8.50 2.50
CA PRO A 212 3.31 9.15 1.26
C PRO A 212 1.87 9.67 1.31
N ASP A 213 1.03 9.21 2.25
CA ASP A 213 -0.34 9.70 2.43
C ASP A 213 -0.36 11.09 3.14
N GLU A 214 0.70 11.42 3.89
CA GLU A 214 0.86 12.69 4.63
C GLU A 214 1.70 13.74 3.89
N ASP A 215 2.33 13.37 2.77
CA ASP A 215 3.21 14.26 2.01
C ASP A 215 2.45 15.38 1.29
N GLU A 216 2.72 16.63 1.68
CA GLU A 216 2.10 17.80 1.06
C GLU A 216 2.48 17.89 -0.43
N PRO A 217 1.48 17.96 -1.35
CA PRO A 217 1.76 17.94 -2.78
C PRO A 217 2.49 19.22 -3.21
N VAL A 218 3.70 19.07 -3.75
CA VAL A 218 4.45 20.19 -4.32
C VAL A 218 3.91 20.53 -5.70
N LEU A 219 3.27 21.69 -5.83
CA LEU A 219 2.74 22.17 -7.11
C LEU A 219 3.85 22.75 -8.01
N GLU A 220 3.73 22.52 -9.31
CA GLU A 220 4.61 23.11 -10.33
C GLU A 220 4.22 24.57 -10.58
N LEU A 221 5.18 25.49 -10.42
CA LEU A 221 4.93 26.94 -10.54
C LEU A 221 4.68 27.36 -11.99
N ALA A 222 5.31 26.68 -12.96
CA ALA A 222 5.12 26.93 -14.38
C ALA A 222 3.83 26.32 -14.96
N TRP A 223 2.95 25.76 -14.12
CA TRP A 223 1.71 25.12 -14.54
C TRP A 223 0.82 25.94 -15.49
N PRO A 224 0.68 27.28 -15.36
CA PRO A 224 -0.13 28.08 -16.28
C PRO A 224 0.31 28.01 -17.75
N HIS A 225 1.60 27.77 -18.02
CA HIS A 225 2.10 27.51 -19.37
C HIS A 225 2.07 26.02 -19.71
N LEU A 226 2.55 25.18 -18.80
CA LEU A 226 2.68 23.74 -19.03
C LEU A 226 1.34 23.07 -19.30
N GLN A 227 0.27 23.48 -18.61
CA GLN A 227 -1.08 22.97 -18.83
C GLN A 227 -1.49 23.11 -20.30
N ILE A 228 -1.30 24.30 -20.88
CA ILE A 228 -1.69 24.59 -22.26
C ILE A 228 -0.80 23.82 -23.23
N VAL A 229 0.51 23.67 -22.94
CA VAL A 229 1.42 22.86 -23.77
C VAL A 229 1.00 21.39 -23.79
N TYR A 230 0.64 20.81 -22.63
CA TYR A 230 0.11 19.44 -22.56
C TYR A 230 -1.18 19.29 -23.36
N GLU A 231 -2.13 20.21 -23.18
CA GLU A 231 -3.42 20.16 -23.87
C GLU A 231 -3.27 20.35 -25.39
N PHE A 232 -2.43 21.30 -25.82
CA PHE A 232 -2.10 21.52 -27.22
C PHE A 232 -1.52 20.27 -27.87
N PHE A 233 -0.56 19.61 -27.21
CA PHE A 233 0.05 18.40 -27.75
C PHE A 233 -0.92 17.21 -27.79
N LEU A 234 -1.81 17.11 -26.80
CA LEU A 234 -2.87 16.12 -26.78
C LEU A 234 -3.84 16.31 -27.97
N ARG A 235 -4.33 17.54 -28.19
CA ARG A 235 -5.18 17.88 -29.35
C ARG A 235 -4.46 17.66 -30.69
N PHE A 236 -3.17 17.98 -30.77
CA PHE A 236 -2.35 17.72 -31.94
C PHE A 236 -2.30 16.23 -32.30
N ILE A 237 -2.06 15.35 -31.32
CA ILE A 237 -2.04 13.89 -31.54
C ILE A 237 -3.45 13.35 -31.82
N GLU A 238 -4.47 13.85 -31.14
CA GLU A 238 -5.86 13.40 -31.30
C GLU A 238 -6.49 13.85 -32.62
N SER A 239 -5.94 14.89 -33.25
CA SER A 239 -6.46 15.43 -34.51
C SER A 239 -6.61 14.34 -35.59
N PRO A 240 -7.72 14.34 -36.33
CA PRO A 240 -7.92 13.43 -37.45
C PRO A 240 -6.96 13.69 -38.62
N ASP A 241 -6.39 14.90 -38.70
CA ASP A 241 -5.41 15.28 -39.73
C ASP A 241 -3.97 14.84 -39.35
N PHE A 242 -3.79 14.21 -38.19
CA PHE A 242 -2.50 13.73 -37.71
C PHE A 242 -2.05 12.46 -38.46
N ASN A 243 -0.86 12.51 -39.06
CA ASN A 243 -0.26 11.44 -39.82
C ASN A 243 0.90 10.79 -39.06
N THR A 244 0.68 9.55 -38.62
CA THR A 244 1.66 8.75 -37.85
C THR A 244 2.94 8.45 -38.62
N ASN A 245 2.89 8.38 -39.97
CA ASN A 245 4.07 8.09 -40.79
C ASN A 245 5.07 9.24 -40.86
N ILE A 246 4.58 10.48 -40.70
CA ILE A 246 5.43 11.67 -40.63
C ILE A 246 5.94 11.81 -39.20
N ALA A 247 5.04 11.72 -38.21
CA ALA A 247 5.35 11.92 -36.80
C ALA A 247 6.40 10.94 -36.26
N LYS A 248 6.43 9.67 -36.72
CA LYS A 248 7.40 8.66 -36.27
C LYS A 248 8.88 9.04 -36.52
N LYS A 249 9.15 10.01 -37.40
CA LYS A 249 10.51 10.53 -37.66
C LYS A 249 11.01 11.44 -36.54
N TYR A 250 10.08 12.03 -35.78
CA TYR A 250 10.35 13.06 -34.77
C TYR A 250 10.02 12.60 -33.35
N ILE A 251 9.01 11.72 -33.19
CA ILE A 251 8.65 11.11 -31.91
C ILE A 251 9.43 9.82 -31.77
N ASP A 252 10.61 9.93 -31.15
CA ASP A 252 11.52 8.81 -30.89
C ASP A 252 11.28 8.21 -29.48
N PRO A 253 11.91 7.06 -29.17
CA PRO A 253 11.81 6.45 -27.84
C PRO A 253 12.24 7.37 -26.68
N GLN A 254 13.12 8.35 -26.95
CA GLN A 254 13.62 9.31 -25.97
C GLN A 254 12.57 10.38 -25.60
N PHE A 255 11.59 10.61 -26.48
CA PHE A 255 10.55 11.64 -26.35
C PHE A 255 9.37 11.26 -25.43
N ILE A 256 9.29 10.01 -24.97
CA ILE A 256 8.05 9.46 -24.39
C ILE A 256 7.85 9.88 -22.91
N LEU A 257 6.78 10.64 -22.62
CA LEU A 257 6.36 11.05 -21.26
C LEU A 257 5.04 10.42 -20.80
N GLN A 258 4.85 10.34 -19.47
CA GLN A 258 3.74 9.65 -18.79
C GLN A 258 2.32 10.13 -19.17
N THR A 259 2.05 11.44 -19.25
CA THR A 259 0.67 11.95 -19.41
C THR A 259 0.10 11.85 -20.83
N THR A 260 0.96 11.74 -21.85
CA THR A 260 0.54 11.52 -23.25
C THR A 260 0.73 10.06 -23.69
N LEU A 261 1.18 9.20 -22.76
CA LEU A 261 1.65 7.86 -23.06
C LEU A 261 0.55 6.95 -23.60
N HIS A 262 -0.66 7.01 -23.03
CA HIS A 262 -1.78 6.17 -23.48
C HIS A 262 -2.16 6.43 -24.95
N ARG A 263 -2.29 7.71 -25.33
CA ARG A 263 -2.59 8.10 -26.72
C ARG A 263 -1.46 7.76 -27.68
N ILE A 264 -0.20 7.94 -27.26
CA ILE A 264 0.96 7.54 -28.05
C ILE A 264 0.98 6.00 -28.22
N TYR A 265 0.72 5.23 -27.18
CA TYR A 265 0.67 3.76 -27.23
C TYR A 265 -0.42 3.25 -28.19
N GLY A 266 -1.59 3.89 -28.16
CA GLY A 266 -2.71 3.58 -29.05
C GLY A 266 -2.36 3.82 -30.53
N LYS A 267 -1.82 5.02 -30.84
CA LYS A 267 -1.55 5.45 -32.24
C LYS A 267 -0.26 4.90 -32.84
N PHE A 268 0.79 4.68 -32.03
CA PHE A 268 2.11 4.24 -32.51
C PHE A 268 2.37 2.77 -32.18
N LEU A 269 1.94 1.88 -33.09
CA LEU A 269 2.14 0.43 -32.95
C LEU A 269 3.62 0.04 -32.78
N ASN A 270 4.53 0.74 -33.46
CA ASN A 270 5.97 0.51 -33.42
C ASN A 270 6.62 0.85 -32.07
N LEU A 271 6.00 1.73 -31.26
CA LEU A 271 6.52 2.12 -29.95
C LEU A 271 6.04 1.20 -28.82
N ARG A 272 5.04 0.34 -29.05
CA ARG A 272 4.43 -0.49 -27.99
C ARG A 272 5.42 -1.39 -27.26
N ALA A 273 6.34 -2.02 -28.00
CA ALA A 273 7.36 -2.89 -27.39
C ALA A 273 8.33 -2.11 -26.51
N PHE A 274 8.76 -0.93 -26.98
CA PHE A 274 9.63 -0.04 -26.21
C PHE A 274 8.92 0.47 -24.96
N ILE A 275 7.69 0.98 -25.08
CA ILE A 275 6.91 1.51 -23.95
C ILE A 275 6.74 0.44 -22.87
N ARG A 276 6.32 -0.77 -23.22
CA ARG A 276 6.19 -1.88 -22.26
C ARG A 276 7.52 -2.18 -21.56
N ARG A 277 8.64 -2.24 -22.30
CA ARG A 277 9.96 -2.47 -21.73
C ARG A 277 10.38 -1.34 -20.77
N SER A 278 10.13 -0.09 -21.14
CA SER A 278 10.46 1.07 -20.32
C SER A 278 9.64 1.11 -19.03
N ILE A 279 8.33 0.83 -19.09
CA ILE A 279 7.49 0.72 -17.89
C ILE A 279 7.98 -0.43 -16.99
N ASN A 280 8.32 -1.58 -17.56
CA ASN A 280 8.88 -2.70 -16.80
C ASN A 280 10.16 -2.30 -16.07
N ASN A 281 11.08 -1.58 -16.73
CA ASN A 281 12.32 -1.12 -16.11
C ASN A 281 12.04 -0.17 -14.93
N VAL A 282 11.08 0.75 -15.08
CA VAL A 282 10.64 1.63 -13.99
C VAL A 282 10.10 0.82 -12.81
N PHE A 283 9.27 -0.20 -13.08
CA PHE A 283 8.76 -1.08 -12.03
C PHE A 283 9.85 -1.93 -11.38
N PHE A 284 10.83 -2.44 -12.12
CA PHE A 284 11.96 -3.17 -11.53
C PHE A 284 12.77 -2.26 -10.60
N GLN A 285 13.13 -1.06 -11.05
CA GLN A 285 13.83 -0.09 -10.23
C GLN A 285 13.00 0.28 -8.98
N PHE A 286 11.70 0.48 -9.13
CA PHE A 286 10.81 0.78 -8.01
C PHE A 286 10.73 -0.37 -7.00
N ILE A 287 10.52 -1.62 -7.44
CA ILE A 287 10.30 -2.78 -6.55
C ILE A 287 11.57 -3.25 -5.83
N TYR A 288 12.73 -3.09 -6.47
CA TYR A 288 13.98 -3.73 -6.02
C TYR A 288 15.08 -2.75 -5.62
N GLU A 289 15.02 -1.47 -6.03
CA GLU A 289 16.08 -0.51 -5.74
C GLU A 289 15.60 0.65 -4.89
N THR A 290 14.60 1.41 -5.34
CA THR A 290 14.28 2.72 -4.75
C THR A 290 13.08 2.70 -3.81
N GLU A 291 12.10 1.82 -4.03
CA GLU A 291 10.79 1.80 -3.36
C GLU A 291 10.08 3.17 -3.33
N ARG A 292 10.47 4.08 -4.24
CA ARG A 292 9.98 5.46 -4.29
C ARG A 292 9.80 5.93 -5.72
N HIS A 293 8.54 6.12 -6.11
CA HIS A 293 8.16 6.66 -7.41
C HIS A 293 6.69 7.12 -7.36
N ASN A 294 6.41 8.39 -7.69
CA ASN A 294 5.07 8.97 -7.53
C ASN A 294 4.10 8.63 -8.67
N GLY A 295 4.61 8.12 -9.80
CA GLY A 295 3.81 7.85 -11.01
C GLY A 295 3.41 6.39 -11.20
N ILE A 296 3.39 5.56 -10.15
CA ILE A 296 3.11 4.11 -10.30
C ILE A 296 1.63 3.87 -10.61
N ALA A 297 0.72 4.60 -9.95
CA ALA A 297 -0.72 4.47 -10.16
C ALA A 297 -1.11 4.79 -11.61
N GLU A 298 -0.60 5.90 -12.15
CA GLU A 298 -0.88 6.34 -13.52
C GLU A 298 -0.31 5.38 -14.56
N LEU A 299 0.88 4.81 -14.31
CA LEU A 299 1.44 3.78 -15.18
C LEU A 299 0.61 2.49 -15.17
N LEU A 300 0.09 2.09 -14.00
CA LEU A 300 -0.80 0.94 -13.89
C LEU A 300 -2.14 1.17 -14.56
N GLU A 301 -2.71 2.36 -14.48
CA GLU A 301 -3.96 2.71 -15.18
C GLU A 301 -3.81 2.56 -16.70
N ILE A 302 -2.70 3.06 -17.25
CA ILE A 302 -2.36 2.86 -18.67
C ILE A 302 -2.22 1.38 -18.98
N LEU A 303 -1.53 0.63 -18.11
CA LEU A 303 -1.34 -0.81 -18.30
C LEU A 303 -2.65 -1.59 -18.24
N GLY A 304 -3.60 -1.22 -17.39
CA GLY A 304 -4.92 -1.84 -17.32
C GLY A 304 -5.63 -1.77 -18.68
N SER A 305 -5.61 -0.61 -19.33
CA SER A 305 -6.14 -0.44 -20.69
C SER A 305 -5.36 -1.28 -21.73
N ILE A 306 -4.04 -1.38 -21.58
CA ILE A 306 -3.18 -2.21 -22.46
C ILE A 306 -3.51 -3.70 -22.31
N ILE A 307 -3.67 -4.18 -21.07
CA ILE A 307 -3.96 -5.58 -20.74
C ILE A 307 -5.33 -5.97 -21.29
N ASN A 308 -6.33 -5.11 -21.13
CA ASN A 308 -7.66 -5.35 -21.72
C ASN A 308 -7.59 -5.51 -23.25
N GLY A 309 -6.65 -4.83 -23.91
CA GLY A 309 -6.39 -4.94 -25.35
C GLY A 309 -5.53 -6.14 -25.79
N PHE A 310 -5.10 -7.04 -24.89
CA PHE A 310 -4.32 -8.21 -25.28
C PHE A 310 -5.11 -9.18 -26.17
N ALA A 311 -4.43 -9.70 -27.19
CA ALA A 311 -4.96 -10.74 -28.04
C ALA A 311 -4.89 -12.09 -27.32
N LEU A 312 -5.89 -12.94 -27.55
CA LEU A 312 -5.91 -14.32 -27.09
C LEU A 312 -5.41 -15.26 -28.21
N PRO A 313 -4.64 -16.31 -27.88
CA PRO A 313 -4.14 -16.65 -26.55
C PRO A 313 -3.07 -15.66 -26.05
N LEU A 314 -2.97 -15.49 -24.73
CA LEU A 314 -1.97 -14.60 -24.12
C LEU A 314 -0.55 -15.08 -24.47
N LYS A 315 0.29 -14.13 -24.87
CA LYS A 315 1.72 -14.39 -25.10
C LYS A 315 2.46 -14.66 -23.79
N GLU A 316 3.51 -15.49 -23.86
CA GLU A 316 4.36 -15.83 -22.71
C GLU A 316 5.01 -14.60 -22.05
N GLU A 317 5.35 -13.58 -22.84
CA GLU A 317 5.87 -12.31 -22.31
C GLU A 317 4.88 -11.60 -21.37
N HIS A 318 3.57 -11.76 -21.59
CA HIS A 318 2.53 -11.16 -20.75
C HIS A 318 2.36 -11.96 -19.45
N LYS A 319 2.44 -13.29 -19.52
CA LYS A 319 2.43 -14.17 -18.33
C LYS A 319 3.63 -13.89 -17.44
N THR A 320 4.82 -13.78 -18.04
CA THR A 320 6.04 -13.39 -17.32
C THR A 320 5.91 -12.00 -16.68
N PHE A 321 5.26 -11.05 -17.36
CA PHE A 321 5.02 -9.72 -16.81
C PHE A 321 4.11 -9.75 -15.57
N LEU A 322 3.01 -10.50 -15.60
CA LEU A 322 2.14 -10.71 -14.44
C LEU A 322 2.94 -11.24 -13.23
N THR A 323 3.72 -12.31 -13.44
CA THR A 323 4.37 -13.05 -12.35
C THR A 323 5.63 -12.39 -11.82
N LYS A 324 6.40 -11.70 -12.67
CA LYS A 324 7.67 -11.05 -12.29
C LYS A 324 7.53 -9.57 -11.94
N VAL A 325 6.43 -8.93 -12.31
CA VAL A 325 6.24 -7.49 -12.12
C VAL A 325 4.98 -7.16 -11.34
N LEU A 326 3.79 -7.54 -11.81
CA LEU A 326 2.54 -7.17 -11.13
C LEU A 326 2.40 -7.82 -9.75
N ILE A 327 2.64 -9.13 -9.62
CA ILE A 327 2.55 -9.79 -8.31
C ILE A 327 3.58 -9.20 -7.31
N PRO A 328 4.87 -9.01 -7.66
CA PRO A 328 5.83 -8.40 -6.73
C PRO A 328 5.57 -6.93 -6.36
N LEU A 329 4.77 -6.16 -7.15
CA LEU A 329 4.40 -4.79 -6.77
C LEU A 329 3.64 -4.72 -5.45
N HIS A 330 2.98 -5.79 -5.02
CA HIS A 330 2.28 -5.87 -3.74
C HIS A 330 3.23 -5.87 -2.53
N LYS A 331 4.51 -6.16 -2.73
CA LYS A 331 5.52 -6.20 -1.66
C LYS A 331 5.81 -4.81 -1.07
N VAL A 332 5.81 -3.77 -1.91
CA VAL A 332 6.30 -2.42 -1.55
C VAL A 332 5.44 -1.78 -0.45
N LYS A 333 6.06 -0.99 0.45
CA LYS A 333 5.38 -0.38 1.61
C LYS A 333 4.25 0.58 1.19
N SER A 334 4.49 1.41 0.18
CA SER A 334 3.55 2.44 -0.31
C SER A 334 2.45 1.91 -1.25
N LEU A 335 1.98 0.68 -1.00
CA LEU A 335 0.95 0.02 -1.83
C LEU A 335 -0.38 0.80 -1.83
N THR A 336 -0.68 1.52 -0.74
CA THR A 336 -1.89 2.35 -0.58
C THR A 336 -2.13 3.31 -1.74
N LEU A 337 -1.06 3.86 -2.33
CA LEU A 337 -1.13 4.86 -3.38
C LEU A 337 -1.60 4.34 -4.75
N TYR A 338 -1.45 3.04 -5.02
CA TYR A 338 -1.65 2.48 -6.37
C TYR A 338 -2.37 1.12 -6.41
N HIS A 339 -2.80 0.61 -5.25
CA HIS A 339 -3.45 -0.70 -5.17
C HIS A 339 -4.71 -0.84 -6.02
N PRO A 340 -5.66 0.12 -6.05
CA PRO A 340 -6.86 -0.06 -6.88
C PRO A 340 -6.52 -0.29 -8.36
N GLN A 341 -5.51 0.42 -8.89
CA GLN A 341 -5.04 0.26 -10.26
C GLN A 341 -4.30 -1.08 -10.47
N LEU A 342 -3.58 -1.55 -9.45
CA LEU A 342 -2.89 -2.84 -9.49
C LEU A 342 -3.87 -4.01 -9.47
N ALA A 343 -4.82 -4.02 -8.53
CA ALA A 343 -5.87 -5.02 -8.41
C ALA A 343 -6.67 -5.12 -9.73
N TYR A 344 -7.05 -3.96 -10.30
CA TYR A 344 -7.68 -3.91 -11.62
C TYR A 344 -6.83 -4.62 -12.69
N CYS A 345 -5.52 -4.36 -12.76
CA CYS A 345 -4.64 -5.03 -13.73
C CYS A 345 -4.60 -6.55 -13.53
N VAL A 346 -4.58 -7.01 -12.27
CA VAL A 346 -4.54 -8.45 -11.92
C VAL A 346 -5.86 -9.12 -12.33
N VAL A 347 -7.01 -8.56 -11.97
CA VAL A 347 -8.34 -9.08 -12.33
C VAL A 347 -8.50 -9.12 -13.86
N GLN A 348 -8.11 -8.07 -14.58
CA GLN A 348 -8.15 -8.07 -16.05
C GLN A 348 -7.30 -9.17 -16.68
N PHE A 349 -6.19 -9.59 -16.05
CA PHE A 349 -5.40 -10.72 -16.53
C PHE A 349 -6.16 -12.05 -16.36
N LEU A 350 -6.83 -12.23 -15.23
CA LEU A 350 -7.59 -13.45 -14.92
C LEU A 350 -8.84 -13.58 -15.79
N GLU A 351 -9.52 -12.48 -16.11
CA GLU A 351 -10.63 -12.47 -17.08
C GLU A 351 -10.19 -12.93 -18.49
N LYS A 352 -8.92 -12.71 -18.86
CA LYS A 352 -8.36 -13.11 -20.16
C LYS A 352 -7.89 -14.56 -20.19
N ASP A 353 -7.35 -15.06 -19.09
CA ASP A 353 -6.85 -16.43 -18.96
C ASP A 353 -6.99 -16.92 -17.49
N PRO A 354 -8.11 -17.61 -17.16
CA PRO A 354 -8.38 -18.09 -15.81
C PRO A 354 -7.34 -19.09 -15.27
N SER A 355 -6.59 -19.75 -16.15
CA SER A 355 -5.56 -20.73 -15.75
C SER A 355 -4.41 -20.11 -14.93
N LEU A 356 -4.29 -18.77 -14.95
CA LEU A 356 -3.28 -18.02 -14.19
C LEU A 356 -3.69 -17.81 -12.72
N THR A 357 -4.93 -18.13 -12.33
CA THR A 357 -5.47 -17.83 -10.99
C THR A 357 -4.66 -18.48 -9.89
N GLU A 358 -4.28 -19.75 -10.05
CA GLU A 358 -3.50 -20.47 -9.05
C GLU A 358 -2.16 -19.76 -8.75
N GLU A 359 -1.46 -19.33 -9.80
CA GLU A 359 -0.16 -18.65 -9.66
C GLU A 359 -0.31 -17.27 -9.02
N VAL A 360 -1.37 -16.53 -9.36
CA VAL A 360 -1.68 -15.22 -8.77
C VAL A 360 -2.01 -15.34 -7.28
N ILE A 361 -2.95 -16.20 -6.90
CA ILE A 361 -3.37 -16.38 -5.51
C ILE A 361 -2.19 -16.88 -4.67
N CYS A 362 -1.44 -17.88 -5.14
CA CYS A 362 -0.25 -18.34 -4.43
C CYS A 362 0.82 -17.24 -4.29
N GLY A 363 0.95 -16.38 -5.31
CA GLY A 363 1.81 -15.20 -5.29
C GLY A 363 1.40 -14.16 -4.23
N LEU A 364 0.12 -13.85 -4.13
CA LEU A 364 -0.44 -12.96 -3.11
C LEU A 364 -0.27 -13.54 -1.70
N LEU A 365 -0.59 -14.83 -1.51
CA LEU A 365 -0.38 -15.53 -0.23
C LEU A 365 1.10 -15.55 0.19
N ARG A 366 2.03 -15.62 -0.76
CA ARG A 366 3.46 -15.53 -0.48
C ARG A 366 3.88 -14.15 0.04
N TYR A 367 3.27 -13.08 -0.46
CA TYR A 367 3.56 -11.71 -0.06
C TYR A 367 2.61 -11.15 1.00
N TRP A 368 1.81 -12.02 1.64
CA TRP A 368 0.82 -11.63 2.63
C TRP A 368 1.43 -10.73 3.73
N PRO A 369 0.89 -9.52 3.97
CA PRO A 369 1.40 -8.60 4.98
C PRO A 369 1.25 -9.19 6.40
N LYS A 370 2.33 -9.17 7.19
CA LYS A 370 2.33 -9.68 8.57
C LYS A 370 2.40 -8.61 9.65
N VAL A 371 2.80 -7.38 9.26
CA VAL A 371 3.08 -6.26 10.18
C VAL A 371 2.43 -4.95 9.73
N ASN A 372 1.53 -5.01 8.74
CA ASN A 372 0.84 -3.84 8.19
C ASN A 372 -0.62 -4.22 7.94
N SER A 373 -1.47 -3.93 8.93
CA SER A 373 -2.91 -4.25 8.89
C SER A 373 -3.66 -3.55 7.76
N PRO A 374 -3.41 -2.26 7.43
CA PRO A 374 -4.01 -1.63 6.25
C PRO A 374 -3.74 -2.42 4.96
N LYS A 375 -2.50 -2.83 4.71
CA LYS A 375 -2.18 -3.68 3.56
C LYS A 375 -2.86 -5.04 3.62
N GLU A 376 -3.00 -5.64 4.80
CA GLU A 376 -3.73 -6.91 4.94
C GLU A 376 -5.20 -6.76 4.55
N VAL A 377 -5.86 -5.66 4.94
CA VAL A 377 -7.23 -5.33 4.49
C VAL A 377 -7.31 -5.15 2.97
N MET A 378 -6.30 -4.51 2.36
CA MET A 378 -6.23 -4.34 0.91
C MET A 378 -6.09 -5.69 0.18
N PHE A 379 -5.23 -6.58 0.67
CA PHE A 379 -5.11 -7.94 0.13
C PHE A 379 -6.42 -8.72 0.24
N LEU A 380 -7.11 -8.64 1.39
CA LEU A 380 -8.44 -9.25 1.53
C LEU A 380 -9.45 -8.65 0.54
N ASN A 381 -9.34 -7.37 0.22
CA ASN A 381 -10.18 -6.75 -0.78
C ASN A 381 -9.90 -7.27 -2.19
N GLU A 382 -8.64 -7.31 -2.59
CA GLU A 382 -8.24 -7.81 -3.91
C GLU A 382 -8.57 -9.29 -4.08
N ILE A 383 -8.39 -10.11 -3.05
CA ILE A 383 -8.76 -11.53 -3.09
C ILE A 383 -10.27 -11.69 -3.30
N GLU A 384 -11.13 -10.86 -2.69
CA GLU A 384 -12.57 -10.90 -2.97
C GLU A 384 -12.87 -10.58 -4.43
N GLU A 385 -12.27 -9.52 -4.98
CA GLU A 385 -12.44 -9.15 -6.39
C GLU A 385 -11.97 -10.26 -7.35
N ILE A 386 -10.90 -10.98 -7.00
CA ILE A 386 -10.44 -12.15 -7.75
C ILE A 386 -11.43 -13.32 -7.62
N LEU A 387 -11.96 -13.56 -6.41
CA LEU A 387 -12.95 -14.61 -6.19
C LEU A 387 -14.29 -14.33 -6.88
N ASP A 388 -14.65 -13.08 -7.15
CA ASP A 388 -15.87 -12.75 -7.91
C ASP A 388 -15.81 -13.19 -9.39
N VAL A 389 -14.60 -13.35 -9.94
CA VAL A 389 -14.39 -13.76 -11.34
C VAL A 389 -13.77 -15.15 -11.49
N ILE A 390 -13.50 -15.85 -10.39
CA ILE A 390 -12.84 -17.17 -10.42
C ILE A 390 -13.77 -18.24 -10.99
N GLU A 391 -13.23 -19.17 -11.78
CA GLU A 391 -13.97 -20.36 -12.17
C GLU A 391 -13.93 -21.44 -11.07
N PRO A 392 -15.02 -22.21 -10.82
CA PRO A 392 -15.03 -23.23 -9.77
C PRO A 392 -13.90 -24.26 -9.86
N GLN A 393 -13.44 -24.59 -11.07
CA GLN A 393 -12.34 -25.53 -11.29
C GLN A 393 -10.99 -24.98 -10.82
N GLU A 394 -10.77 -23.68 -10.96
CA GLU A 394 -9.57 -23.00 -10.48
C GLU A 394 -9.62 -22.78 -8.97
N PHE A 395 -10.82 -22.51 -8.42
CA PHE A 395 -11.03 -22.38 -6.98
C PHE A 395 -10.61 -23.62 -6.19
N VAL A 396 -10.95 -24.82 -6.69
CA VAL A 396 -10.61 -26.10 -6.04
C VAL A 396 -9.11 -26.27 -5.81
N LYS A 397 -8.26 -25.69 -6.68
CA LYS A 397 -6.79 -25.77 -6.58
C LYS A 397 -6.25 -24.92 -5.44
N ILE A 398 -6.90 -23.80 -5.14
CA ILE A 398 -6.41 -22.79 -4.18
C ILE A 398 -7.16 -22.77 -2.85
N GLN A 399 -8.31 -23.45 -2.75
CA GLN A 399 -9.20 -23.35 -1.58
C GLN A 399 -8.50 -23.66 -0.25
N VAL A 400 -7.63 -24.67 -0.19
CA VAL A 400 -6.96 -25.05 1.07
C VAL A 400 -5.98 -23.96 1.54
N PRO A 401 -4.95 -23.57 0.75
CA PRO A 401 -4.02 -22.54 1.19
C PRO A 401 -4.69 -21.17 1.39
N LEU A 402 -5.71 -20.84 0.59
CA LEU A 402 -6.46 -19.60 0.75
C LEU A 402 -7.24 -19.57 2.07
N PHE A 403 -8.08 -20.58 2.34
CA PHE A 403 -8.90 -20.57 3.56
C PHE A 403 -8.08 -20.79 4.83
N GLN A 404 -6.89 -21.42 4.76
CA GLN A 404 -5.93 -21.38 5.87
C GLN A 404 -5.49 -19.95 6.21
N GLN A 405 -5.32 -19.09 5.21
CA GLN A 405 -4.97 -17.69 5.44
C GLN A 405 -6.18 -16.88 5.92
N ILE A 406 -7.36 -17.08 5.32
CA ILE A 406 -8.60 -16.44 5.79
C ILE A 406 -8.91 -16.81 7.24
N ALA A 407 -8.71 -18.07 7.65
CA ALA A 407 -8.84 -18.51 9.04
C ALA A 407 -7.95 -17.70 10.00
N ARG A 408 -6.70 -17.41 9.60
CA ARG A 408 -5.80 -16.54 10.39
C ARG A 408 -6.29 -15.10 10.46
N CYS A 409 -6.80 -14.55 9.35
CA CYS A 409 -7.34 -13.19 9.31
C CYS A 409 -8.59 -13.05 10.17
N VAL A 410 -9.48 -14.05 10.15
CA VAL A 410 -10.65 -14.12 11.06
C VAL A 410 -10.19 -14.16 12.51
N SER A 411 -9.18 -14.97 12.85
CA SER A 411 -8.56 -15.02 14.17
C SER A 411 -7.69 -13.82 14.54
N SER A 412 -7.60 -12.80 13.68
CA SER A 412 -6.79 -11.61 13.96
C SER A 412 -7.40 -10.80 15.11
N PRO A 413 -6.60 -10.34 16.08
CA PRO A 413 -7.09 -9.42 17.11
C PRO A 413 -7.40 -8.02 16.55
N HIS A 414 -6.92 -7.71 15.34
CA HIS A 414 -7.16 -6.44 14.68
C HIS A 414 -8.53 -6.43 14.01
N PHE A 415 -9.48 -5.69 14.59
CA PHE A 415 -10.89 -5.78 14.20
C PHE A 415 -11.12 -5.51 12.70
N GLN A 416 -10.43 -4.55 12.07
CA GLN A 416 -10.63 -4.26 10.64
C GLN A 416 -10.23 -5.43 9.73
N VAL A 417 -9.24 -6.23 10.14
CA VAL A 417 -8.80 -7.41 9.38
C VAL A 417 -9.82 -8.53 9.53
N ALA A 418 -10.22 -8.82 10.77
CA ALA A 418 -11.23 -9.85 11.05
C ALA A 418 -12.59 -9.53 10.42
N GLU A 419 -13.03 -8.28 10.53
CA GLU A 419 -14.27 -7.77 9.91
C GLU A 419 -14.22 -7.93 8.39
N ARG A 420 -13.14 -7.46 7.75
CA ARG A 420 -12.98 -7.55 6.29
C ARG A 420 -12.98 -8.99 5.78
N ALA A 421 -12.35 -9.92 6.52
CA ALA A 421 -12.33 -11.34 6.18
C ALA A 421 -13.71 -12.00 6.37
N LEU A 422 -14.43 -11.67 7.44
CA LEU A 422 -15.77 -12.20 7.70
C LEU A 422 -16.81 -11.67 6.72
N TYR A 423 -16.58 -10.53 6.09
CA TYR A 423 -17.47 -10.01 5.05
C TYR A 423 -17.56 -10.91 3.80
N TYR A 424 -16.65 -11.86 3.60
CA TYR A 424 -16.76 -12.85 2.52
C TYR A 424 -18.05 -13.69 2.63
N TRP A 425 -18.59 -13.89 3.84
CA TRP A 425 -19.86 -14.61 4.05
C TRP A 425 -21.09 -13.79 3.64
N ASN A 426 -20.93 -12.52 3.26
CA ASN A 426 -22.01 -11.70 2.70
C ASN A 426 -22.01 -11.72 1.17
N ASN A 427 -20.97 -12.27 0.53
CA ASN A 427 -20.89 -12.38 -0.91
C ASN A 427 -21.51 -13.72 -1.35
N GLU A 428 -22.65 -13.65 -2.05
CA GLU A 428 -23.40 -14.84 -2.48
C GLU A 428 -22.56 -15.80 -3.34
N TYR A 429 -21.70 -15.27 -4.21
CA TYR A 429 -20.89 -16.09 -5.09
C TYR A 429 -19.83 -16.87 -4.30
N ILE A 430 -19.13 -16.21 -3.37
CA ILE A 430 -18.16 -16.84 -2.49
C ILE A 430 -18.85 -17.88 -1.58
N VAL A 431 -20.02 -17.57 -1.02
CA VAL A 431 -20.78 -18.51 -0.20
C VAL A 431 -21.18 -19.76 -0.99
N ASN A 432 -21.56 -19.63 -2.26
CA ASN A 432 -21.85 -20.77 -3.12
C ASN A 432 -20.61 -21.63 -3.39
N LEU A 433 -19.46 -21.01 -3.69
CA LEU A 433 -18.18 -21.72 -3.85
C LEU A 433 -17.79 -22.48 -2.57
N ILE A 434 -18.02 -21.87 -1.40
CA ILE A 434 -17.80 -22.51 -0.09
C ILE A 434 -18.77 -23.68 0.08
N GLY A 435 -20.04 -23.52 -0.27
CA GLY A 435 -21.07 -24.56 -0.17
C GLY A 435 -20.72 -25.81 -0.98
N ASP A 436 -20.33 -25.63 -2.24
CA ASP A 436 -19.92 -26.73 -3.13
C ASP A 436 -18.68 -27.49 -2.63
N ASN A 437 -17.85 -26.83 -1.82
CA ASN A 437 -16.59 -27.36 -1.32
C ASN A 437 -16.53 -27.49 0.22
N VAL A 438 -17.69 -27.53 0.88
CA VAL A 438 -17.80 -27.44 2.35
C VAL A 438 -17.02 -28.54 3.07
N ASN A 439 -16.93 -29.74 2.48
CA ASN A 439 -16.22 -30.89 3.03
C ASN A 439 -14.72 -30.62 3.28
N VAL A 440 -14.13 -29.68 2.52
CA VAL A 440 -12.73 -29.29 2.65
C VAL A 440 -12.60 -27.99 3.46
N ILE A 441 -13.47 -27.01 3.21
CA ILE A 441 -13.34 -25.66 3.78
C ILE A 441 -13.78 -25.61 5.24
N LEU A 442 -14.88 -26.26 5.61
CA LEU A 442 -15.43 -26.20 6.97
C LEU A 442 -14.41 -26.70 8.02
N PRO A 443 -13.76 -27.88 7.87
CA PRO A 443 -12.75 -28.32 8.83
C PRO A 443 -11.57 -27.35 9.01
N VAL A 444 -11.21 -26.59 7.97
CA VAL A 444 -10.14 -25.58 8.02
C VAL A 444 -10.57 -24.33 8.78
N MET A 445 -11.79 -23.86 8.52
CA MET A 445 -12.31 -22.62 9.10
C MET A 445 -12.87 -22.78 10.52
N PHE A 446 -13.38 -23.98 10.84
CA PHE A 446 -14.11 -24.24 12.08
C PHE A 446 -13.32 -23.86 13.35
N PRO A 447 -12.04 -24.24 13.53
CA PRO A 447 -11.29 -23.92 14.75
C PRO A 447 -11.22 -22.40 15.01
N SER A 448 -10.95 -21.62 13.97
CA SER A 448 -10.82 -20.16 14.05
C SER A 448 -12.15 -19.49 14.37
N LEU A 449 -13.24 -19.90 13.72
CA LEU A 449 -14.57 -19.35 13.97
C LEU A 449 -15.09 -19.72 15.36
N TYR A 450 -14.97 -20.99 15.75
CA TYR A 450 -15.46 -21.47 17.05
C TYR A 450 -14.67 -20.88 18.23
N GLN A 451 -13.36 -20.65 18.08
CA GLN A 451 -12.58 -19.98 19.12
C GLN A 451 -12.99 -18.51 19.29
N ASN A 452 -13.20 -17.81 18.17
CA ASN A 452 -13.55 -16.39 18.20
C ASN A 452 -14.96 -16.13 18.71
N SER A 453 -15.93 -17.03 18.48
CA SER A 453 -17.29 -16.88 19.00
C SER A 453 -17.31 -16.84 20.54
N LYS A 454 -16.40 -17.54 21.21
CA LYS A 454 -16.30 -17.53 22.68
C LYS A 454 -15.55 -16.31 23.24
N ALA A 455 -14.50 -15.83 22.56
CA ALA A 455 -13.49 -15.00 23.24
C ALA A 455 -13.02 -13.73 22.48
N HIS A 456 -13.61 -13.37 21.33
CA HIS A 456 -13.24 -12.11 20.67
C HIS A 456 -13.70 -10.86 21.47
N TRP A 457 -12.84 -9.85 21.60
CA TRP A 457 -13.14 -8.65 22.42
C TRP A 457 -14.19 -7.72 21.78
N ASN A 458 -14.26 -7.71 20.45
CA ASN A 458 -15.17 -6.88 19.68
C ASN A 458 -16.49 -7.60 19.41
N ARG A 459 -17.60 -7.03 19.90
CA ARG A 459 -18.96 -7.57 19.79
C ARG A 459 -19.49 -7.65 18.35
N THR A 460 -19.07 -6.75 17.45
CA THR A 460 -19.46 -6.81 16.04
C THR A 460 -18.88 -8.06 15.38
N ILE A 461 -17.60 -8.35 15.66
CA ILE A 461 -16.93 -9.55 15.15
C ILE A 461 -17.61 -10.81 15.67
N HIS A 462 -18.02 -10.85 16.94
CA HIS A 462 -18.84 -11.95 17.46
C HIS A 462 -20.08 -12.19 16.59
N GLY A 463 -20.87 -11.14 16.33
CA GLY A 463 -22.07 -11.25 15.50
C GLY A 463 -21.78 -11.81 14.10
N LEU A 464 -20.71 -11.34 13.45
CA LEU A 464 -20.29 -11.81 12.13
C LEU A 464 -19.83 -13.29 12.16
N VAL A 465 -19.08 -13.69 13.19
CA VAL A 465 -18.66 -15.08 13.38
C VAL A 465 -19.86 -16.00 13.61
N TYR A 466 -20.83 -15.58 14.43
CA TYR A 466 -22.07 -16.34 14.64
C TYR A 466 -22.85 -16.53 13.34
N ASN A 467 -22.95 -15.49 12.52
CA ASN A 467 -23.56 -15.57 11.20
C ASN A 467 -22.84 -16.60 10.30
N ALA A 468 -21.51 -16.53 10.22
CA ALA A 468 -20.71 -17.47 9.44
C ALA A 468 -20.86 -18.93 9.93
N LEU A 469 -20.83 -19.16 11.25
CA LEU A 469 -21.06 -20.50 11.83
C LEU A 469 -22.46 -21.01 11.52
N LYS A 470 -23.48 -20.16 11.60
CA LYS A 470 -24.85 -20.52 11.26
C LYS A 470 -24.98 -20.94 9.80
N LEU A 471 -24.39 -20.19 8.87
CA LEU A 471 -24.37 -20.55 7.44
C LEU A 471 -23.70 -21.91 7.22
N PHE A 472 -22.58 -22.20 7.87
CA PHE A 472 -21.95 -23.52 7.77
C PHE A 472 -22.82 -24.66 8.31
N MET A 473 -23.52 -24.42 9.42
CA MET A 473 -24.46 -25.37 9.99
C MET A 473 -25.65 -25.61 9.05
N GLU A 474 -26.17 -24.57 8.40
CA GLU A 474 -27.26 -24.67 7.42
C GLU A 474 -26.83 -25.44 6.15
N ILE A 475 -25.57 -25.30 5.71
CA ILE A 475 -25.03 -26.00 4.53
C ILE A 475 -24.86 -27.51 4.79
N ASN A 476 -24.22 -27.89 5.90
CA ASN A 476 -23.99 -29.30 6.23
C ASN A 476 -23.96 -29.54 7.76
N PRO A 477 -25.13 -29.81 8.38
CA PRO A 477 -25.23 -30.01 9.82
C PRO A 477 -24.39 -31.19 10.34
N ALA A 478 -24.37 -32.31 9.60
CA ALA A 478 -23.65 -33.51 10.04
C ALA A 478 -22.13 -33.29 10.09
N LEU A 479 -21.57 -32.60 9.09
CA LEU A 479 -20.15 -32.26 9.07
C LEU A 479 -19.81 -31.22 10.16
N PHE A 480 -20.73 -30.30 10.46
CA PHE A 480 -20.55 -29.31 11.52
C PHE A 480 -20.44 -29.99 12.89
N ASP A 481 -21.30 -30.96 13.18
CA ASP A 481 -21.23 -31.76 14.42
C ASP A 481 -19.93 -32.56 14.51
N GLU A 482 -19.51 -33.16 13.39
CA GLU A 482 -18.22 -33.87 13.31
C GLU A 482 -17.04 -32.93 13.61
N CYS A 483 -17.00 -31.75 12.98
CA CYS A 483 -15.95 -30.75 13.23
C CYS A 483 -15.94 -30.29 14.68
N THR A 484 -17.12 -30.15 15.30
CA THR A 484 -17.26 -29.80 16.72
C THR A 484 -16.64 -30.88 17.62
N ALA A 485 -16.94 -32.15 17.35
CA ALA A 485 -16.37 -33.28 18.10
C ALA A 485 -14.85 -33.38 17.91
N GLN A 486 -14.37 -33.28 16.67
CA GLN A 486 -12.94 -33.32 16.34
C GLN A 486 -12.17 -32.16 16.99
N TYR A 487 -12.75 -30.96 17.03
CA TYR A 487 -12.15 -29.81 17.70
C TYR A 487 -12.02 -30.03 19.21
N LYS A 488 -13.08 -30.52 19.87
CA LYS A 488 -13.04 -30.87 21.31
C LYS A 488 -11.95 -31.92 21.60
N GLN A 489 -11.88 -32.97 20.79
CA GLN A 489 -10.87 -34.01 20.92
C GLN A 489 -9.44 -33.45 20.73
N SER A 490 -9.25 -32.63 19.69
CA SER A 490 -7.94 -32.00 19.40
C SER A 490 -7.49 -31.09 20.54
N ARG A 491 -8.41 -30.32 21.14
CA ARG A 491 -8.14 -29.49 22.32
C ARG A 491 -7.74 -30.30 23.55
N GLN A 492 -8.42 -31.41 23.82
CA GLN A 492 -8.05 -32.30 24.93
C GLN A 492 -6.66 -32.92 24.70
N LEU A 493 -6.36 -33.34 23.47
CA LEU A 493 -5.06 -33.88 23.11
C LEU A 493 -3.94 -32.83 23.22
N GLU A 494 -4.21 -31.58 22.81
CA GLU A 494 -3.27 -30.46 22.96
C GLU A 494 -2.97 -30.16 24.43
N LYS A 495 -4.01 -30.09 25.28
CA LYS A 495 -3.85 -29.96 26.74
C LYS A 495 -3.04 -31.10 27.34
N LYS A 496 -3.28 -32.35 26.91
CA LYS A 496 -2.50 -33.51 27.35
C LYS A 496 -1.02 -33.39 26.94
N LYS A 497 -0.73 -33.06 25.69
CA LYS A 497 0.64 -32.85 25.18
C LYS A 497 1.36 -31.71 25.92
N MET A 498 0.65 -30.65 26.28
CA MET A 498 1.20 -29.54 27.04
C MET A 498 1.62 -29.99 28.44
N ARG A 499 0.78 -30.76 29.14
CA ARG A 499 1.12 -31.36 30.44
C ARG A 499 2.31 -32.32 30.35
N GLU A 500 2.32 -33.20 29.36
CA GLU A 500 3.44 -34.13 29.14
C GLU A 500 4.77 -33.39 28.90
N ARG A 501 4.72 -32.26 28.17
CA ARG A 501 5.89 -31.39 27.95
C ARG A 501 6.36 -30.75 29.26
N GLU A 502 5.44 -30.23 30.06
CA GLU A 502 5.73 -29.64 31.37
C GLU A 502 6.34 -30.66 32.34
N ASP A 503 5.78 -31.86 32.41
CA ASP A 503 6.31 -32.97 33.21
C ASP A 503 7.73 -33.38 32.77
N THR A 504 7.99 -33.33 31.46
CA THR A 504 9.32 -33.58 30.89
C THR A 504 10.31 -32.50 31.31
N TRP A 505 9.91 -31.23 31.27
CA TRP A 505 10.73 -30.12 31.76
C TRP A 505 11.02 -30.21 33.25
N HIS A 506 10.03 -30.50 34.09
CA HIS A 506 10.23 -30.68 35.52
C HIS A 506 11.12 -31.90 35.85
N ARG A 507 11.06 -32.96 35.04
CA ARG A 507 11.96 -34.10 35.20
C ARG A 507 13.40 -33.73 34.82
N LEU A 508 13.58 -32.97 33.74
CA LEU A 508 14.88 -32.48 33.31
C LEU A 508 15.49 -31.57 34.38
N GLU A 509 14.71 -30.63 34.92
CA GLU A 509 15.13 -29.72 35.99
C GLU A 509 15.56 -30.47 37.25
N ARG A 510 14.75 -31.44 37.71
CA ARG A 510 15.10 -32.31 38.86
C ARG A 510 16.38 -33.10 38.62
N THR A 511 16.55 -33.65 37.42
CA THR A 511 17.75 -34.42 37.06
C THR A 511 18.98 -33.53 36.99
N ALA A 512 18.86 -32.33 36.41
CA ALA A 512 19.93 -31.35 36.37
C ALA A 512 20.34 -30.88 37.78
N ALA A 513 19.38 -30.60 38.65
CA ALA A 513 19.63 -30.23 40.04
C ALA A 513 20.33 -31.34 40.82
N HIS A 514 19.95 -32.60 40.63
CA HIS A 514 20.61 -33.75 41.24
C HIS A 514 22.05 -33.91 40.74
N ASN A 515 22.27 -33.82 39.42
CA ASN A 515 23.62 -33.91 38.84
C ASN A 515 24.53 -32.76 39.28
N ALA A 516 23.98 -31.56 39.49
CA ALA A 516 24.71 -30.41 40.00
C ALA A 516 25.28 -30.64 41.42
N GLN A 517 24.61 -31.45 42.25
CA GLN A 517 25.08 -31.80 43.60
C GLN A 517 26.30 -32.74 43.58
N GLY A 518 26.52 -33.46 42.47
CA GLY A 518 27.65 -34.38 42.30
C GLY A 518 28.90 -33.77 41.63
N LEU A 519 28.84 -32.50 41.23
CA LEU A 519 29.98 -31.81 40.62
C LEU A 519 30.95 -31.29 41.71
N PRO A 520 32.27 -31.57 41.60
CA PRO A 520 33.25 -30.93 42.46
C PRO A 520 33.21 -29.42 42.25
N LEU A 521 33.01 -28.64 43.32
CA LEU A 521 33.22 -27.19 43.31
C LEU A 521 34.66 -26.94 42.84
N PRO A 522 34.83 -26.39 41.62
CA PRO A 522 35.05 -24.96 41.55
C PRO A 522 34.42 -24.38 40.27
N TYR A 523 33.11 -24.17 40.27
CA TYR A 523 32.49 -23.24 39.32
C TYR A 523 31.24 -22.62 39.96
N ALA A 524 31.40 -22.13 41.20
CA ALA A 524 30.62 -21.00 41.64
C ALA A 524 31.06 -19.80 40.78
N ILE A 525 30.47 -19.64 39.60
CA ILE A 525 30.45 -18.32 38.98
C ILE A 525 29.62 -17.47 39.93
N GLY A 526 30.33 -16.66 40.70
CA GLY A 526 29.78 -15.53 41.42
C GLY A 526 29.04 -14.64 40.43
N GLY A 527 27.73 -14.70 40.50
CA GLY A 527 26.80 -13.69 40.04
C GLY A 527 25.63 -13.72 41.01
N PRO A 528 25.02 -12.58 41.37
CA PRO A 528 23.87 -12.57 42.26
C PRO A 528 22.81 -13.54 41.71
N LEU A 529 22.12 -14.25 42.59
CA LEU A 529 20.83 -14.86 42.29
C LEU A 529 19.89 -13.75 41.81
N ILE A 530 19.97 -13.39 40.53
CA ILE A 530 18.84 -12.81 39.83
C ILE A 530 17.86 -13.98 39.77
N SER A 531 16.85 -13.90 40.63
CA SER A 531 15.58 -14.56 40.43
C SER A 531 15.08 -14.16 39.04
N SER A 532 15.56 -14.82 37.99
CA SER A 532 14.88 -14.86 36.71
C SER A 532 13.76 -15.88 36.85
N ARG A 533 12.74 -15.48 37.64
CA ARG A 533 11.39 -15.57 37.09
C ARG A 533 11.46 -14.84 35.76
N THR A 534 11.79 -15.53 34.68
CA THR A 534 11.03 -15.29 33.46
C THR A 534 9.62 -15.70 33.84
N ASP A 535 8.87 -14.71 34.31
CA ASP A 535 7.42 -14.75 34.32
C ASP A 535 6.99 -15.02 32.87
N VAL A 536 6.92 -16.31 32.53
CA VAL A 536 6.03 -16.82 31.49
C VAL A 536 4.62 -16.81 32.11
N SER A 537 4.21 -15.64 32.58
CA SER A 537 2.91 -15.37 33.20
C SER A 537 2.34 -14.04 32.71
N THR A 538 3.10 -13.20 31.99
CA THR A 538 2.56 -11.99 31.34
C THR A 538 1.91 -12.23 29.97
N ILE A 539 1.76 -13.48 29.52
CA ILE A 539 0.85 -13.84 28.40
C ILE A 539 -0.42 -14.57 28.91
N GLN A 540 -0.61 -14.70 30.23
CA GLN A 540 -1.80 -15.34 30.81
C GLN A 540 -2.69 -14.42 31.65
N THR A 541 -2.42 -13.10 31.68
CA THR A 541 -3.23 -12.15 32.47
C THR A 541 -4.53 -11.66 31.78
N PHE A 542 -4.98 -12.28 30.69
CA PHE A 542 -6.32 -12.04 30.15
C PHE A 542 -7.35 -13.13 30.43
N ASN A 543 -6.97 -14.25 31.06
CA ASN A 543 -7.88 -15.39 31.29
C ASN A 543 -8.13 -15.75 32.77
N ALA A 544 -7.86 -14.83 33.70
CA ALA A 544 -8.14 -15.03 35.12
C ALA A 544 -9.02 -13.90 35.66
N PHE A 545 -10.24 -13.81 35.13
CA PHE A 545 -11.37 -13.18 35.80
C PHE A 545 -12.56 -14.12 35.66
N ASP A 546 -12.53 -15.21 36.41
CA ASP A 546 -13.74 -15.84 36.90
C ASP A 546 -13.40 -16.67 38.13
N ASN A 547 -14.33 -16.67 39.08
CA ASN A 547 -14.30 -17.25 40.43
C ASN A 547 -13.66 -16.39 41.51
N ASP A 548 -14.42 -15.39 41.96
CA ASP A 548 -14.70 -15.27 43.39
C ASP A 548 -15.92 -14.35 43.62
N GLU A 549 -17.10 -14.96 43.79
CA GLU A 549 -18.22 -14.36 44.54
C GLU A 549 -19.27 -15.44 44.84
N ASN A 550 -19.07 -16.21 45.93
CA ASN A 550 -20.18 -16.52 46.84
C ASN A 550 -19.70 -17.25 48.10
N HIS A 551 -19.70 -16.54 49.23
CA HIS A 551 -20.04 -17.18 50.50
C HIS A 551 -20.62 -16.20 51.53
N SER A 552 -21.88 -16.44 51.91
CA SER A 552 -22.54 -16.27 53.23
C SER A 552 -24.03 -16.03 52.95
N SER A 553 -25.02 -16.82 53.38
CA SER A 553 -25.29 -17.53 54.63
C SER A 553 -25.90 -18.92 54.31
N GLY A 554 -25.84 -19.99 55.11
CA GLY A 554 -25.85 -20.13 56.56
C GLY A 554 -27.16 -20.80 56.96
N TYR A 555 -27.27 -22.13 56.87
CA TYR A 555 -28.18 -22.99 57.64
C TYR A 555 -27.64 -24.42 57.69
N GLU A 556 -27.67 -24.98 58.90
CA GLU A 556 -27.22 -26.31 59.33
C GLU A 556 -28.12 -27.42 58.76
N ASP A 557 -27.55 -28.53 58.29
CA ASP A 557 -28.06 -29.87 58.63
C ASP A 557 -26.98 -30.95 58.41
N SER A 558 -27.16 -32.04 59.15
CA SER A 558 -26.20 -33.04 59.57
C SER A 558 -26.32 -34.30 58.71
N GLY A 559 -25.22 -35.00 58.40
CA GLY A 559 -25.29 -36.35 57.85
C GLY A 559 -23.98 -36.83 57.20
N GLU A 560 -23.57 -38.03 57.58
CA GLU A 560 -22.25 -38.64 57.40
C GLU A 560 -21.98 -39.22 55.99
N ASP A 561 -20.69 -39.25 55.65
CA ASP A 561 -19.93 -40.17 54.78
C ASP A 561 -20.61 -40.87 53.58
N GLU A 562 -20.07 -40.64 52.38
CA GLU A 562 -19.44 -41.71 51.57
C GLU A 562 -18.62 -41.14 50.39
N ARG A 563 -17.42 -41.71 50.19
CA ARG A 563 -16.45 -41.35 49.15
C ARG A 563 -16.86 -41.96 47.80
N GLN A 564 -17.01 -41.14 46.77
CA GLN A 564 -16.90 -41.56 45.37
C GLN A 564 -16.23 -40.45 44.55
N GLU A 565 -15.04 -40.75 44.03
CA GLU A 565 -14.38 -39.98 42.96
C GLU A 565 -15.23 -40.12 41.69
N GLY A 566 -16.06 -39.11 41.42
CA GLY A 566 -16.81 -38.94 40.19
C GLY A 566 -16.20 -37.82 39.36
N ASP A 567 -15.65 -38.19 38.21
CA ASP A 567 -15.16 -37.31 37.15
C ASP A 567 -16.28 -36.33 36.76
N ARG A 568 -16.19 -35.07 37.21
CA ARG A 568 -17.12 -34.01 36.79
C ARG A 568 -16.75 -33.60 35.37
N GLN A 569 -17.38 -34.24 34.39
CA GLN A 569 -17.58 -33.63 33.08
C GLN A 569 -18.41 -32.37 33.31
N GLU A 570 -17.79 -31.21 33.15
CA GLU A 570 -18.51 -29.96 32.95
C GLU A 570 -19.40 -30.13 31.71
N ASP A 571 -20.71 -30.14 31.92
CA ASP A 571 -21.73 -30.24 30.88
C ASP A 571 -21.72 -28.98 29.98
N GLU A 572 -20.74 -28.89 29.07
CA GLU A 572 -20.72 -27.98 27.90
C GLU A 572 -21.75 -28.40 26.82
N HIS A 573 -22.80 -29.15 27.18
CA HIS A 573 -23.89 -29.52 26.27
C HIS A 573 -24.96 -28.43 26.13
N GLY A 574 -25.04 -27.48 27.07
CA GLY A 574 -26.01 -26.37 27.03
C GLY A 574 -25.68 -25.24 26.06
N GLU A 575 -24.41 -25.06 25.65
CA GLU A 575 -23.99 -23.91 24.82
C GLU A 575 -24.29 -24.07 23.32
N LEU A 576 -24.56 -25.30 22.85
CA LEU A 576 -24.90 -25.58 21.45
C LEU A 576 -26.36 -25.23 21.12
N GLN A 577 -27.24 -25.16 22.13
CA GLN A 577 -28.66 -24.78 21.95
C GLN A 577 -28.88 -23.27 21.73
N ALA A 578 -27.84 -22.45 21.87
CA ALA A 578 -27.94 -21.00 21.68
C ALA A 578 -28.07 -20.57 20.19
N PHE A 579 -27.89 -21.47 19.23
CA PHE A 579 -28.00 -21.14 17.80
C PHE A 579 -29.44 -21.09 17.26
N ASP A 580 -30.44 -21.53 18.04
CA ASP A 580 -31.86 -21.62 17.61
C ASP A 580 -32.78 -20.52 18.17
N GLY A 581 -32.26 -19.52 18.91
CA GLY A 581 -33.07 -18.49 19.58
C GLY A 581 -33.10 -17.13 18.87
N ARG A 582 -34.30 -16.62 18.51
CA ARG A 582 -34.52 -15.19 18.18
C ARG A 582 -34.17 -14.30 19.38
N PRO A 583 -33.60 -13.08 19.19
CA PRO A 583 -33.26 -12.23 20.32
C PRO A 583 -34.49 -11.44 20.76
N ASP A 584 -35.14 -11.87 21.84
CA ASP A 584 -36.03 -10.99 22.60
C ASP A 584 -35.23 -10.20 23.63
N GLY A 585 -35.55 -8.91 23.70
CA GLY A 585 -34.75 -7.88 24.34
C GLY A 585 -34.48 -8.10 25.83
N PHE A 586 -33.20 -7.95 26.20
CA PHE A 586 -32.79 -7.84 27.59
C PHE A 586 -32.31 -6.41 27.87
N ASN A 587 -33.13 -5.68 28.63
CA ASN A 587 -32.74 -4.48 29.35
C ASN A 587 -31.72 -4.83 30.43
N LEU A 588 -30.54 -4.21 30.41
CA LEU A 588 -29.59 -4.27 31.52
C LEU A 588 -29.23 -2.86 31.98
N PHE A 589 -29.47 -2.65 33.28
CA PHE A 589 -29.05 -1.49 34.03
C PHE A 589 -27.53 -1.27 33.90
N ARG A 590 -27.17 -0.04 33.50
CA ARG A 590 -25.81 0.45 33.32
C ARG A 590 -25.11 0.63 34.68
N ARG A 591 -24.18 -0.25 35.06
CA ARG A 591 -23.17 0.09 36.07
C ARG A 591 -22.17 1.06 35.42
N LYS A 592 -22.10 2.30 35.93
CA LYS A 592 -21.13 3.31 35.49
C LYS A 592 -19.73 2.91 35.95
N SER A 593 -18.79 2.77 35.01
CA SER A 593 -17.37 2.63 35.31
C SER A 593 -16.82 3.95 35.85
N ILE A 594 -16.16 3.90 37.00
CA ILE A 594 -15.46 5.04 37.60
C ILE A 594 -14.02 4.99 37.08
N ILE A 595 -13.67 5.93 36.21
CA ILE A 595 -12.31 6.16 35.72
C ILE A 595 -11.55 6.93 36.83
N PRO A 596 -10.29 6.61 37.17
CA PRO A 596 -9.50 7.47 38.04
C PRO A 596 -9.25 8.79 37.31
N VAL A 597 -9.88 9.86 37.77
CA VAL A 597 -9.72 11.19 37.18
C VAL A 597 -8.55 11.87 37.89
N ASP A 598 -7.52 12.24 37.12
CA ASP A 598 -6.40 13.04 37.61
C ASP A 598 -6.91 14.44 37.99
N GLU A 599 -6.65 14.87 39.22
CA GLU A 599 -7.18 16.10 39.80
C GLU A 599 -6.68 17.35 39.08
N SER A 600 -5.52 17.26 38.39
CA SER A 600 -5.00 18.32 37.52
C SER A 600 -5.86 18.54 36.27
N VAL A 601 -6.38 17.44 35.68
CA VAL A 601 -7.17 17.47 34.44
C VAL A 601 -8.55 18.10 34.68
N LEU A 602 -9.15 17.87 35.85
CA LEU A 602 -10.38 18.54 36.26
C LEU A 602 -10.16 20.04 36.52
N SER A 603 -9.01 20.43 37.08
CA SER A 603 -8.68 21.84 37.28
C SER A 603 -8.47 22.57 35.95
N GLU A 604 -7.82 21.94 34.97
CA GLU A 604 -7.62 22.52 33.63
C GLU A 604 -8.91 22.57 32.80
N LEU A 605 -9.75 21.54 32.87
CA LEU A 605 -11.08 21.55 32.23
C LEU A 605 -12.02 22.60 32.85
N SER A 606 -11.93 22.85 34.16
CA SER A 606 -12.71 23.92 34.82
C SER A 606 -12.27 25.34 34.44
N ARG A 607 -11.06 25.48 33.88
CA ARG A 607 -10.51 26.77 33.41
C ARG A 607 -10.74 27.03 31.93
N HIS A 608 -11.21 26.05 31.16
CA HIS A 608 -11.48 26.20 29.74
C HIS A 608 -12.86 26.85 29.52
N ARG A 609 -12.90 28.13 29.14
CA ARG A 609 -14.10 28.74 28.55
C ARG A 609 -14.28 28.28 27.11
N SER A 610 -15.51 27.97 26.72
CA SER A 610 -15.81 27.60 25.33
C SER A 610 -15.77 28.84 24.43
N LEU A 611 -15.43 28.64 23.15
CA LEU A 611 -15.38 29.73 22.16
C LEU A 611 -16.78 30.37 21.94
N GLU A 612 -17.86 29.63 22.21
CA GLU A 612 -19.24 30.11 22.14
C GLU A 612 -19.61 31.04 23.31
N GLU A 613 -19.05 30.84 24.51
CA GLU A 613 -19.26 31.74 25.65
C GLU A 613 -18.54 33.10 25.49
N VAL A 614 -17.46 33.12 24.71
CA VAL A 614 -16.72 34.35 24.36
C VAL A 614 -17.47 35.15 23.28
N LEU A 615 -18.23 34.48 22.41
CA LEU A 615 -18.98 35.11 21.31
C LEU A 615 -20.36 35.66 21.73
N ASN A 616 -20.95 35.12 22.80
CA ASN A 616 -22.32 35.45 23.23
C ASN A 616 -22.42 36.20 24.58
N GLY A 617 -21.31 36.68 25.14
CA GLY A 617 -21.31 37.51 26.36
C GLY A 617 -21.79 38.95 26.11
N PRO A 618 -22.48 39.60 27.07
CA PRO A 618 -22.94 40.98 26.91
C PRO A 618 -21.77 41.97 26.78
N PRO A 619 -21.94 43.11 26.10
CA PRO A 619 -20.86 44.06 25.89
C PRO A 619 -20.55 44.81 27.20
N ASP A 620 -19.39 44.53 27.80
CA ASP A 620 -18.92 45.27 28.97
C ASP A 620 -18.63 46.73 28.59
N ALA A 621 -19.40 47.61 29.23
CA ALA A 621 -19.20 49.05 29.16
C ALA A 621 -18.00 49.46 30.03
N SER A 622 -17.21 50.36 29.44
CA SER A 622 -16.37 51.37 30.09
C SER A 622 -14.97 50.97 30.61
N GLY A 623 -13.95 51.62 30.04
CA GLY A 623 -12.88 52.22 30.84
C GLY A 623 -11.46 51.74 30.60
N SER A 624 -10.80 52.23 29.54
CA SER A 624 -9.35 52.50 29.56
C SER A 624 -9.02 53.56 30.66
N PRO A 625 -7.76 53.84 31.08
CA PRO A 625 -6.47 53.41 30.49
C PRO A 625 -5.33 53.10 31.51
N THR A 626 -4.16 52.75 30.95
CA THR A 626 -2.78 53.01 31.44
C THR A 626 -1.96 51.96 32.20
N LYS A 627 -0.74 51.78 31.63
CA LYS A 627 0.60 51.61 32.21
C LYS A 627 1.12 50.19 32.52
N ASN A 628 2.00 49.75 31.61
CA ASN A 628 3.17 48.90 31.88
C ASN A 628 4.06 49.52 32.97
N PRO A 629 4.86 48.69 33.64
CA PRO A 629 6.25 48.51 33.19
C PRO A 629 6.54 47.16 32.55
#